data_AF-A0A960M0Y8-F1
#
_entry.id   AF-A0A960M0Y8-F1
#
_cell.length_a   1.000
_cell.length_b   1.000
_cell.length_c   1.000
_cell.angle_alpha   90.00
_cell.angle_beta   90.00
_cell.angle_gamma   90.00
#
_symmetry.space_group_name_H-M   'P 1'
#
loop_
_entity.id
_entity.type
_entity.pdbx_description
1 polymer ?
#
loop_
_entity_poly.entity_id
_entity_poly.type
_entity_poly.pdbx_seq_one_letter_code
_entity_poly.pdbx_strand_id
1 'polypeptide(L)'
;MKLATYNINSIRSRIDSLLGWMDQHQPDILCLQETKVQDADFPFEPLEAAGYHVAFAGQKSYNGVAILSREKPNAVIKGFDDGGPADEPRLLLARFGDLTVVNT
;
A
#
# COMPACT_ATOMS: atom_id res chain seq x y z
N MET A 1 15.89 -5.10 -8.06
CA MET A 1 14.87 -5.00 -6.99
C MET A 1 15.04 -3.68 -6.26
N LYS A 2 14.07 -2.77 -6.37
CA LYS A 2 14.01 -1.45 -5.73
C LYS A 2 12.79 -1.41 -4.82
N LEU A 3 13.02 -1.20 -3.54
CA LEU A 3 11.97 -1.00 -2.54
C LEU A 3 11.97 0.46 -2.12
N ALA A 4 10.79 1.02 -1.94
CA ALA A 4 10.60 2.37 -1.44
C ALA A 4 9.52 2.41 -0.37
N THR A 5 9.59 3.41 0.49
CA THR A 5 8.56 3.73 1.47
C THR A 5 8.24 5.22 1.41
N TYR A 6 6.97 5.57 1.50
CA TYR A 6 6.52 6.95 1.45
C TYR A 6 5.26 7.15 2.31
N ASN A 7 5.42 7.91 3.40
CA ASN A 7 4.27 8.43 4.13
C ASN A 7 3.62 9.54 3.28
N ILE A 8 2.47 9.24 2.67
CA ILE A 8 1.82 10.09 1.68
C ILE A 8 0.84 11.09 2.30
N ASN A 9 0.48 10.94 3.58
CA ASN A 9 -0.37 11.89 4.31
C ASN A 9 -1.67 12.30 3.57
N SER A 10 -2.45 11.33 3.08
CA SER A 10 -3.61 11.43 2.15
C SER A 10 -3.24 11.16 0.70
N ILE A 11 -3.55 9.94 0.25
CA ILE A 11 -3.25 9.45 -1.10
C ILE A 11 -4.09 10.18 -2.17
N ARG A 12 -5.39 10.41 -1.91
CA ARG A 12 -6.28 11.06 -2.89
C ARG A 12 -5.84 12.48 -3.22
N SER A 13 -5.29 13.20 -2.24
CA SER A 13 -4.79 14.55 -2.42
C SER A 13 -3.45 14.61 -3.18
N ARG A 14 -2.78 13.48 -3.39
CA ARG A 14 -1.42 13.40 -3.95
C ARG A 14 -1.29 12.36 -5.07
N ILE A 15 -2.40 11.88 -5.62
CA ILE A 15 -2.38 10.79 -6.60
C ILE A 15 -1.53 11.15 -7.82
N ASP A 16 -1.69 12.36 -8.37
CA ASP A 16 -0.92 12.79 -9.55
C ASP A 16 0.58 12.90 -9.25
N SER A 17 0.95 13.46 -8.09
CA SER A 17 2.35 13.55 -7.67
C SER A 17 2.96 12.17 -7.41
N LEU A 18 2.18 11.26 -6.82
CA LEU A 18 2.59 9.87 -6.61
C LEU A 18 2.83 9.16 -7.96
N LEU A 19 1.91 9.29 -8.90
CA LEU A 19 2.03 8.68 -10.24
C LEU A 19 3.26 9.22 -10.99
N GLY A 20 3.49 10.53 -10.97
CA GLY A 20 4.69 11.11 -11.57
C GLY A 20 5.98 10.61 -10.93
N TRP A 21 5.99 10.47 -9.60
CA TRP A 21 7.15 9.90 -8.91
C TRP A 21 7.36 8.42 -9.25
N MET A 22 6.28 7.63 -9.32
CA MET A 22 6.30 6.20 -9.69
C MET A 22 6.78 5.98 -11.12
N ASP A 23 6.39 6.85 -12.06
CA ASP A 23 6.83 6.79 -13.46
C ASP A 23 8.34 7.05 -13.57
N GLN A 24 8.86 8.03 -12.83
CA GLN A 24 10.28 8.35 -12.81
C GLN A 24 11.14 7.28 -12.11
N HIS A 25 10.66 6.74 -10.98
CA HIS A 25 11.49 5.90 -10.10
C HIS A 25 11.24 4.41 -10.28
N GLN A 26 10.08 4.02 -10.76
CA GLN A 26 9.74 2.64 -11.11
C GLN A 26 10.10 1.61 -10.01
N PRO A 27 9.70 1.80 -8.73
CA PRO A 27 9.98 0.80 -7.68
C PRO A 27 9.37 -0.57 -8.04
N ASP A 28 9.99 -1.64 -7.57
CA ASP A 28 9.41 -2.98 -7.66
C ASP A 28 8.33 -3.18 -6.58
N ILE A 29 8.56 -2.60 -5.39
CA ILE A 29 7.61 -2.55 -4.28
C ILE A 29 7.64 -1.15 -3.64
N LEU A 30 6.48 -0.54 -3.43
CA LEU A 30 6.31 0.75 -2.75
C LEU A 30 5.34 0.60 -1.57
N CYS A 31 5.83 0.86 -0.37
CA CYS A 31 5.02 0.95 0.84
C CYS A 31 4.51 2.39 1.03
N LEU A 32 3.21 2.54 1.28
CA LEU A 32 2.58 3.82 1.60
C LEU A 32 2.00 3.78 3.01
N GLN A 33 2.22 4.86 3.78
CA GLN A 33 1.59 5.08 5.08
C GLN A 33 0.76 6.37 5.06
N GLU A 34 -0.15 6.50 6.03
CA GLU A 34 -1.10 7.61 6.12
C GLU A 34 -1.90 7.82 4.83
N THR A 35 -2.45 6.75 4.26
CA THR A 35 -3.30 6.89 3.06
C THR A 35 -4.58 7.69 3.35
N LYS A 36 -5.03 7.72 4.62
CA LYS A 36 -6.15 8.53 5.16
C LYS A 36 -7.44 8.42 4.35
N VAL A 37 -7.70 7.22 3.84
CA VAL A 37 -8.85 6.91 3.00
C VAL A 37 -9.42 5.56 3.42
N GLN A 38 -10.74 5.47 3.47
CA GLN A 38 -11.43 4.19 3.71
C GLN A 38 -11.35 3.30 2.47
N ASP A 39 -11.43 1.98 2.66
CA ASP A 39 -11.25 1.00 1.57
C ASP A 39 -12.14 1.29 0.34
N ALA A 40 -13.40 1.70 0.55
CA ALA A 40 -14.35 2.02 -0.52
C ALA A 40 -13.96 3.23 -1.39
N ASP A 41 -13.12 4.12 -0.87
CA ASP A 41 -12.68 5.35 -1.55
C ASP A 41 -11.22 5.29 -2.02
N PHE A 42 -10.56 4.13 -1.86
CA PHE A 42 -9.15 3.99 -2.22
C PHE A 42 -8.96 4.10 -3.74
N PRO A 43 -8.00 4.91 -4.25
CA PRO A 43 -7.83 5.16 -5.67
C PRO A 43 -7.11 3.99 -6.36
N PHE A 44 -7.77 2.84 -6.47
CA PHE A 44 -7.19 1.60 -7.02
C PHE A 44 -6.89 1.71 -8.52
N GLU A 45 -7.86 2.14 -9.32
CA GLU A 45 -7.77 2.19 -10.79
C GLU A 45 -6.52 2.93 -11.33
N PRO A 46 -6.17 4.16 -10.88
CA PRO A 46 -4.99 4.83 -11.41
C PRO A 46 -3.67 4.11 -11.09
N LEU A 47 -3.59 3.41 -9.96
CA LEU A 47 -2.39 2.66 -9.57
C LEU A 47 -2.26 1.36 -10.36
N GLU A 48 -3.39 0.68 -10.63
CA GLU A 48 -3.43 -0.49 -11.50
C GLU A 48 -3.10 -0.12 -12.95
N ALA A 49 -3.64 1.00 -13.45
CA ALA A 49 -3.31 1.54 -14.77
C ALA A 49 -1.82 1.91 -14.91
N ALA A 50 -1.15 2.25 -13.81
CA ALA A 50 0.30 2.45 -13.76
C ALA A 50 1.11 1.14 -13.72
N GLY A 51 0.44 -0.02 -13.77
CA GLY A 51 1.07 -1.35 -13.83
C GLY A 51 1.44 -1.93 -12.46
N TYR A 52 0.78 -1.50 -11.38
CA TYR A 52 1.02 -2.02 -10.03
C TYR A 52 -0.18 -2.79 -9.51
N HIS A 53 0.10 -3.95 -8.89
CA HIS A 53 -0.81 -4.59 -7.96
C HIS A 53 -0.90 -3.79 -6.67
N VAL A 54 -2.08 -3.72 -6.08
CA VAL A 54 -2.33 -2.92 -4.88
C VAL A 54 -2.89 -3.82 -3.77
N ALA A 55 -2.20 -3.85 -2.64
CA ALA A 55 -2.73 -4.32 -1.38
C ALA A 55 -2.92 -3.11 -0.45
N PHE A 56 -4.05 -2.98 0.23
CA PHE A 56 -4.32 -1.83 1.10
C PHE A 56 -5.24 -2.19 2.25
N ALA A 57 -5.13 -1.41 3.33
CA ALA A 57 -6.07 -1.36 4.43
C ALA A 57 -6.23 0.10 4.85
N GLY A 58 -7.47 0.57 4.96
CA GLY A 58 -7.76 1.98 5.15
C GLY A 58 -8.95 2.24 6.07
N GLN A 59 -8.93 3.42 6.69
CA GLN A 59 -10.05 3.95 7.48
C GLN A 59 -10.25 5.43 7.14
N LYS A 60 -11.39 5.98 7.53
CA LYS A 60 -11.68 7.40 7.33
C LYS A 60 -10.75 8.28 8.20
N SER A 61 -10.26 9.37 7.60
CA SER A 61 -9.50 10.48 8.22
C SER A 61 -8.10 10.18 8.78
N TYR A 62 -7.86 8.98 9.31
CA TYR A 62 -6.63 8.62 10.01
C TYR A 62 -5.99 7.37 9.41
N ASN A 63 -4.72 7.10 9.76
CA ASN A 63 -3.98 5.89 9.41
C ASN A 63 -4.05 5.52 7.91
N GLY A 64 -4.08 4.23 7.64
CA GLY A 64 -4.16 3.65 6.31
C GLY A 64 -2.78 3.32 5.74
N VAL A 65 -2.66 2.10 5.24
CA VAL A 65 -1.43 1.54 4.68
C VAL A 65 -1.71 0.89 3.34
N ALA A 66 -0.75 0.95 2.42
CA ALA A 66 -0.80 0.23 1.15
C ALA A 66 0.57 -0.30 0.74
N ILE A 67 0.59 -1.40 0.02
CA ILE A 67 1.76 -1.93 -0.67
C ILE A 67 1.41 -2.01 -2.15
N LEU A 68 2.16 -1.27 -2.97
CA LEU A 68 2.09 -1.34 -4.42
C LEU A 68 3.23 -2.23 -4.92
N SER A 69 2.99 -3.14 -5.85
CA SER A 69 4.04 -4.02 -6.37
C SER A 69 3.88 -4.32 -7.85
N ARG A 70 5.00 -4.47 -8.58
CA ARG A 70 4.98 -4.89 -9.99
C ARG A 70 4.53 -6.33 -10.18
N GLU A 71 4.88 -7.19 -9.23
CA GLU A 71 4.41 -8.58 -9.19
C GLU A 71 3.22 -8.72 -8.24
N LYS A 72 2.37 -9.70 -8.50
CA LYS A 72 1.24 -10.01 -7.61
C LYS A 72 1.77 -10.71 -6.35
N PRO A 73 1.46 -10.24 -5.14
CA PRO A 73 1.86 -10.93 -3.92
C PRO A 73 1.21 -12.32 -3.83
N ASN A 74 1.96 -13.29 -3.31
CA ASN A 74 1.46 -14.65 -3.03
C ASN A 74 0.46 -14.65 -1.87
N ALA A 75 0.65 -13.76 -0.89
CA ALA A 75 -0.23 -13.61 0.26
C ALA A 75 -0.23 -12.15 0.74
N VAL A 76 -1.36 -11.71 1.29
CA VAL A 76 -1.53 -10.41 1.92
C VAL A 76 -2.22 -10.61 3.28
N ILE A 77 -1.66 -10.03 4.35
CA ILE A 77 -2.23 -10.08 5.70
C ILE A 77 -2.41 -8.64 6.21
N LYS A 78 -3.60 -8.32 6.72
CA LYS A 78 -3.94 -7.01 7.31
C LYS A 78 -3.92 -7.15 8.84
N GLY A 79 -3.20 -6.28 9.55
CA GLY A 79 -3.06 -6.36 11.00
C GLY A 79 -2.18 -7.53 11.48
N PHE A 80 -2.14 -7.74 12.78
CA PHE A 80 -1.47 -8.86 13.42
C PHE A 80 -2.27 -10.16 13.23
N ASP A 81 -1.55 -11.26 13.05
CA ASP A 81 -2.12 -12.62 12.98
C ASP A 81 -2.02 -13.30 14.36
N ASP A 82 -2.58 -12.64 15.39
CA ASP A 82 -2.49 -13.07 16.79
C ASP A 82 -3.83 -13.59 17.36
N GLY A 83 -4.88 -13.64 16.53
CA GLY A 83 -6.22 -14.04 16.92
C GLY A 83 -6.97 -13.00 17.76
N GLY A 84 -6.42 -11.79 17.88
CA GLY A 84 -7.04 -10.64 18.54
C GLY A 84 -8.17 -10.00 17.75
N PRO A 85 -8.76 -8.90 18.26
CA PRO A 85 -9.70 -8.09 17.49
C PRO A 85 -9.01 -7.46 16.28
N ALA A 86 -9.81 -7.05 15.28
CA ALA A 86 -9.27 -6.39 14.10
C ALA A 86 -8.50 -5.11 14.46
N ASP A 87 -7.25 -5.01 14.01
CA ASP A 87 -6.40 -3.85 14.25
C ASP A 87 -6.86 -2.61 13.46
N GLU A 88 -6.42 -1.45 13.94
CA GLU A 88 -6.37 -0.26 13.08
C GLU A 88 -5.49 -0.56 11.84
N PRO A 89 -5.79 0.03 10.66
CA PRO A 89 -5.04 -0.18 9.43
C PRO A 89 -3.70 0.56 9.48
N ARG A 90 -2.78 0.00 10.27
CA ARG A 90 -1.40 0.43 10.50
C ARG A 90 -0.40 -0.68 10.21
N LEU A 91 -0.84 -1.84 9.73
CA LEU A 91 0.04 -2.95 9.41
C LEU A 91 -0.51 -3.70 8.20
N LEU A 92 0.35 -3.86 7.20
CA LEU A 92 0.08 -4.69 6.03
C LEU A 92 1.32 -5.52 5.70
N LEU A 93 1.13 -6.81 5.53
CA LEU A 93 2.17 -7.74 5.10
C LEU A 93 1.85 -8.23 3.69
N ALA A 94 2.87 -8.30 2.84
CA ALA A 94 2.80 -8.91 1.52
C ALA A 94 3.97 -9.87 1.29
N ARG A 95 3.68 -11.08 0.78
CA ARG A 95 4.69 -12.11 0.50
C ARG A 95 4.95 -12.25 -1.00
N PHE A 96 6.22 -12.35 -1.37
CA PHE A 96 6.74 -12.54 -2.73
C PHE A 96 7.81 -13.64 -2.71
N GLY A 97 7.40 -14.90 -2.86
CA GLY A 97 8.25 -16.08 -2.67
C GLY A 97 8.85 -16.12 -1.26
N ASP A 98 10.17 -16.00 -1.20
CA ASP A 98 10.94 -15.97 0.05
C ASP A 98 11.04 -14.57 0.68
N LEU A 99 10.68 -13.52 -0.07
CA LEU A 99 10.64 -12.15 0.45
C LEU A 99 9.30 -11.88 1.14
N THR A 100 9.37 -11.36 2.36
CA THR A 100 8.21 -10.81 3.08
C THR A 100 8.43 -9.33 3.32
N VAL A 101 7.48 -8.51 2.89
CA VAL A 101 7.47 -7.05 3.13
C VAL A 101 6.41 -6.75 4.17
N VAL A 102 6.80 -6.05 5.23
CA VAL A 102 5.92 -5.56 6.29
C VAL A 102 5.92 -4.04 6.24
N ASN A 103 4.74 -3.46 6.05
CA ASN A 103 4.51 -2.02 6.03
C ASN A 103 3.75 -1.61 7.28
N THR A 104 4.31 -0.69 8.07
CA THR A 104 3.72 -0.15 9.31
C THR A 104 3.67 1.37 9.31
#